data_AF-A0A0D9RUZ6-F1
#
_entry.id   AF-A0A0D9RUZ6-F1
#
_cell.length_a   1.000
_cell.length_b   1.000
_cell.length_c   1.000
_cell.angle_alpha   90.00
_cell.angle_beta   90.00
_cell.angle_gamma   90.00
#
_symmetry.space_group_name_H-M   'P 1'
#
loop_
_entity.id
_entity.type
_entity.pdbx_description
1 polymer ?
#
loop_
_entity_poly.entity_id
_entity_poly.type
_entity_poly.pdbx_seq_one_letter_code
_entity_poly.pdbx_strand_id
1 'polypeptide(L)'
;MDKILGASFLILWLQLCWVSGQQKEKSDRQQVKQSPQSLIVQKGGISIINCAYENSAFDYFPWYRQFPGRGPALLIAIRSAASEKEEGRFKIFFNKSAKNFSLHIMDSQPGDSATYFCAASTQSSPGT
;
A
#
# COMPACT_ATOMS: atom_id res chain seq x y z
N MET A 1 -12.64 -31.08 -52.03
CA MET A 1 -12.73 -31.42 -50.59
C MET A 1 -12.33 -30.22 -49.73
N ASP A 2 -12.69 -29.01 -50.16
CA ASP A 2 -11.88 -27.82 -49.83
C ASP A 2 -12.67 -26.82 -48.97
N LYS A 3 -13.96 -27.13 -48.72
CA LYS A 3 -14.87 -26.30 -47.92
C LYS A 3 -14.93 -26.69 -46.44
N ILE A 4 -14.57 -27.93 -46.10
CA ILE A 4 -14.60 -28.42 -44.70
C ILE A 4 -13.36 -27.95 -43.92
N LEU A 5 -12.22 -27.80 -44.59
CA LEU A 5 -10.95 -27.41 -43.97
C LEU A 5 -10.95 -25.93 -43.50
N GLY A 6 -11.59 -25.04 -44.25
CA GLY A 6 -11.70 -23.62 -43.89
C GLY A 6 -12.61 -23.37 -42.68
N ALA A 7 -13.69 -24.13 -42.54
CA ALA A 7 -14.58 -24.05 -41.38
C ALA A 7 -13.90 -24.56 -40.09
N SER A 8 -13.06 -25.60 -40.21
CA SER A 8 -12.32 -26.18 -39.09
C SER A 8 -11.29 -25.22 -38.48
N PHE A 9 -10.60 -24.43 -39.32
CA PHE A 9 -9.68 -23.39 -38.83
C PHE A 9 -10.42 -22.29 -38.06
N LEU A 10 -11.56 -21.79 -38.53
CA LEU A 10 -12.31 -20.74 -37.82
C LEU A 10 -12.81 -21.20 -36.44
N ILE A 11 -13.25 -22.46 -36.32
CA ILE A 11 -13.69 -23.04 -35.05
C ILE A 11 -12.51 -23.17 -34.08
N LEU A 12 -11.31 -23.56 -34.55
CA LEU A 12 -10.12 -23.66 -33.72
C LEU A 12 -9.68 -22.28 -33.18
N TRP A 13 -9.83 -21.22 -33.97
CA TRP A 13 -9.55 -19.85 -33.55
C TRP A 13 -10.53 -19.35 -32.48
N LEU A 14 -11.81 -19.66 -32.61
CA LEU A 14 -12.84 -19.33 -31.60
C LEU A 14 -12.56 -19.99 -30.23
N GLN A 15 -12.08 -21.24 -30.23
CA GLN A 15 -11.70 -21.96 -28.99
C GLN A 15 -10.40 -21.41 -28.38
N LEU A 16 -9.42 -21.01 -29.22
CA LEU A 16 -8.18 -20.39 -28.76
C LEU A 16 -8.42 -19.01 -28.12
N CYS A 17 -9.32 -18.19 -28.67
CA CYS A 17 -9.71 -16.92 -28.07
C CYS A 17 -10.35 -17.08 -26.68
N TRP A 18 -11.11 -18.16 -26.46
CA TRP A 18 -11.71 -18.46 -25.15
C TRP A 18 -10.65 -18.88 -24.12
N VAL A 19 -9.65 -19.65 -24.52
CA VAL A 19 -8.55 -20.11 -23.63
C VAL A 19 -7.58 -18.98 -23.29
N SER A 20 -7.36 -18.02 -24.20
CA SER A 20 -6.50 -16.84 -23.92
C SER A 20 -7.16 -15.80 -23.01
N GLY A 21 -8.49 -15.82 -22.85
CA GLY A 21 -9.25 -14.85 -22.05
C GLY A 21 -9.22 -15.09 -20.53
N GLN A 22 -8.61 -16.18 -20.07
CA GLN A 22 -8.36 -16.45 -18.65
C GLN A 22 -6.90 -16.20 -18.26
N GLN A 23 -6.30 -15.10 -18.72
CA GLN A 23 -5.32 -14.45 -17.85
C GLN A 23 -6.11 -13.87 -16.68
N LYS A 24 -6.26 -14.71 -15.66
CA LYS A 24 -6.58 -14.34 -14.28
C LYS A 24 -5.91 -13.01 -14.02
N GLU A 25 -6.70 -11.93 -14.02
CA GLU A 25 -6.26 -10.64 -13.54
C GLU A 25 -5.58 -10.94 -12.21
N LYS A 26 -4.26 -10.76 -12.20
CA LYS A 26 -3.50 -10.71 -10.97
C LYS A 26 -3.96 -9.39 -10.36
N SER A 27 -5.16 -9.39 -9.76
CA SER A 27 -5.68 -8.31 -8.96
C SER A 27 -4.52 -7.94 -8.06
N ASP A 28 -4.01 -6.72 -8.21
CA ASP A 28 -2.91 -6.19 -7.42
C ASP A 28 -3.30 -6.38 -5.97
N ARG A 29 -2.82 -7.47 -5.37
CA ARG A 29 -3.29 -7.91 -4.07
C ARG A 29 -2.80 -6.86 -3.09
N GLN A 30 -3.71 -5.97 -2.69
CA GLN A 30 -3.42 -4.83 -1.85
C GLN A 30 -2.64 -5.30 -0.62
N GLN A 31 -1.33 -5.01 -0.59
CA GLN A 31 -0.43 -5.52 0.43
C GLN A 31 -0.55 -4.76 1.76
N VAL A 32 -1.20 -3.59 1.73
CA VAL A 32 -1.44 -2.71 2.88
C VAL A 32 -2.87 -2.13 2.87
N LYS A 33 -3.54 -2.11 4.02
CA LYS A 33 -4.88 -1.54 4.19
C LYS A 33 -4.86 -0.41 5.21
N GLN A 34 -5.22 0.79 4.79
CA GLN A 34 -5.21 1.99 5.64
C GLN A 34 -6.61 2.36 6.14
N SER A 35 -6.70 2.87 7.36
CA SER A 35 -7.93 3.39 7.96
C SER A 35 -7.68 4.51 8.99
N PRO A 36 -8.60 5.47 9.16
CA PRO A 36 -9.76 5.73 8.28
C PRO A 36 -9.33 6.30 6.91
N GLN A 37 -10.25 6.35 5.95
CA GLN A 37 -9.99 6.95 4.63
C GLN A 37 -9.84 8.47 4.68
N SER A 38 -10.54 9.11 5.62
CA SER A 38 -10.44 10.53 5.92
C SER A 38 -10.61 10.74 7.41
N LEU A 39 -10.01 11.81 7.93
CA LEU A 39 -10.14 12.24 9.31
C LEU A 39 -10.24 13.76 9.34
N ILE A 40 -11.08 14.27 10.25
CA ILE A 40 -11.14 15.68 10.59
C ILE A 40 -10.80 15.79 12.06
N VAL A 41 -9.76 16.55 12.37
CA VAL A 41 -9.23 16.70 13.73
C VAL A 41 -9.09 18.18 14.03
N GLN A 42 -9.47 18.57 15.26
CA GLN A 42 -9.32 19.93 15.73
C GLN A 42 -7.85 20.26 15.98
N LYS A 43 -7.49 21.55 15.87
CA LYS A 43 -6.15 22.01 16.24
C LYS A 43 -5.80 21.56 17.66
N GLY A 44 -4.58 21.05 17.86
CA GLY A 44 -4.12 20.49 19.13
C GLY A 44 -4.58 19.07 19.43
N GLY A 45 -5.49 18.52 18.62
CA GLY A 45 -5.93 17.13 18.72
C GLY A 45 -4.88 16.13 18.24
N ILE A 46 -5.15 14.84 18.40
CA ILE A 46 -4.28 13.76 17.94
C ILE A 46 -4.90 13.13 16.70
N SER A 47 -4.16 13.10 15.59
CA SER A 47 -4.56 12.36 14.38
C SER A 47 -3.97 10.97 14.44
N ILE A 48 -4.80 9.93 14.27
CA ILE A 48 -4.38 8.53 14.26
C ILE A 48 -4.76 7.90 12.92
N ILE A 49 -3.76 7.40 12.20
CA ILE A 49 -3.94 6.70 10.92
C ILE A 49 -3.35 5.31 11.05
N ASN A 50 -4.15 4.29 10.85
CA ASN A 50 -3.78 2.89 10.99
C ASN A 50 -3.46 2.29 9.63
N CYS A 51 -2.51 1.35 9.61
CA CYS A 51 -2.15 0.57 8.43
C CYS A 51 -1.94 -0.89 8.83
N ALA A 52 -2.68 -1.80 8.21
CA ALA A 52 -2.46 -3.23 8.30
C ALA A 52 -1.69 -3.72 7.07
N TYR A 53 -0.88 -4.76 7.19
CA TYR A 53 -0.15 -5.35 6.07
C TYR A 53 -0.27 -6.89 6.06
N GLU A 54 -0.12 -7.51 4.90
CA GLU A 54 -0.34 -8.96 4.77
C GLU A 54 0.96 -9.78 4.84
N ASN A 55 2.01 -9.33 4.13
CA ASN A 55 3.23 -10.10 3.96
C ASN A 55 4.16 -9.98 5.19
N SER A 56 4.38 -11.11 5.88
CA SER A 56 5.26 -11.18 7.04
C SER A 56 6.74 -10.94 6.75
N ALA A 57 7.15 -10.99 5.46
CA ALA A 57 8.53 -10.71 5.06
C ALA A 57 8.88 -9.22 5.14
N PHE A 58 7.89 -8.32 5.09
CA PHE A 58 8.15 -6.88 5.17
C PHE A 58 8.82 -6.51 6.48
N ASP A 59 9.87 -5.69 6.38
CA ASP A 59 10.69 -5.27 7.52
C ASP A 59 10.89 -3.75 7.58
N TYR A 60 10.43 -3.00 6.58
CA TYR A 60 10.49 -1.55 6.49
C TYR A 60 9.10 -0.94 6.21
N PHE A 61 8.68 -0.01 7.07
CA PHE A 61 7.33 0.54 7.12
C PHE A 61 7.36 2.08 7.09
N PRO A 62 7.47 2.70 5.91
CA PRO A 62 7.45 4.15 5.76
C PRO A 62 6.03 4.71 5.71
N TRP A 63 5.87 5.91 6.29
CA TRP A 63 4.75 6.82 6.07
C TRP A 63 5.19 7.95 5.15
N TYR A 64 4.35 8.27 4.18
CA TYR A 64 4.50 9.40 3.27
C TYR A 64 3.41 10.44 3.53
N ARG A 65 3.76 11.71 3.28
CA ARG A 65 2.82 12.83 3.28
C ARG A 65 2.81 13.49 1.91
N GLN A 66 1.61 13.76 1.40
CA GLN A 66 1.39 14.44 0.14
C GLN A 66 0.53 15.69 0.36
N PHE A 67 1.12 16.86 0.12
CA PHE A 67 0.37 18.10 0.04
C PHE A 67 -0.32 18.25 -1.32
N PRO A 68 -1.45 18.99 -1.42
CA PRO A 68 -2.08 19.29 -2.69
C PRO A 68 -1.09 19.83 -3.72
N GLY A 69 -1.12 19.27 -4.94
CA GLY A 69 -0.23 19.67 -6.03
C GLY A 69 1.23 19.22 -5.91
N ARG A 70 1.59 18.40 -4.90
CA ARG A 70 2.94 17.85 -4.73
C ARG A 70 2.94 16.31 -4.86
N GLY A 71 4.13 15.73 -5.07
CA GLY A 71 4.32 14.28 -4.95
C GLY A 71 4.38 13.82 -3.48
N PRO A 72 4.16 12.51 -3.21
CA PRO A 72 4.39 11.95 -1.88
C PRO A 72 5.85 12.12 -1.44
N ALA A 73 6.06 12.62 -0.23
CA ALA A 73 7.37 12.77 0.39
C ALA A 73 7.45 11.90 1.66
N LEU A 74 8.61 11.28 1.90
CA LEU A 74 8.84 10.47 3.10
C LEU A 74 8.66 11.36 4.34
N LEU A 75 7.81 10.93 5.26
CA LEU A 75 7.55 11.63 6.52
C LEU A 75 8.37 11.01 7.65
N ILE A 76 8.18 9.71 7.90
CA ILE A 76 8.84 8.95 8.96
C ILE A 76 8.76 7.46 8.59
N ALA A 77 9.73 6.65 9.02
CA ALA A 77 9.73 5.22 8.77
C ALA A 77 10.32 4.42 9.93
N ILE A 78 9.76 3.24 10.19
CA ILE A 78 10.20 2.30 11.22
C ILE A 78 10.62 0.96 10.59
N ARG A 79 11.54 0.25 11.26
CA ARG A 79 11.90 -1.15 10.92
C ARG A 79 11.21 -2.12 11.85
N SER A 80 10.95 -3.35 11.39
CA SER A 80 10.24 -4.38 12.18
C SER A 80 10.91 -4.79 13.50
N ALA A 81 12.17 -4.42 13.70
CA ALA A 81 12.92 -4.63 14.95
C ALA A 81 12.56 -3.63 16.06
N ALA A 82 11.89 -2.52 15.74
CA ALA A 82 11.44 -1.51 16.69
C ALA A 82 9.91 -1.54 16.85
N SER A 83 9.42 -1.26 18.05
CA SER A 83 7.99 -1.16 18.36
C SER A 83 7.46 0.27 18.25
N GLU A 84 8.32 1.28 18.35
CA GLU A 84 7.95 2.68 18.25
C GLU A 84 9.08 3.50 17.60
N LYS A 85 8.71 4.60 16.94
CA LYS A 85 9.66 5.63 16.48
C LYS A 85 9.00 7.00 16.58
N GLU A 86 9.75 8.02 17.00
CA GLU A 86 9.29 9.40 17.13
C GLU A 86 10.21 10.37 16.39
N GLU A 87 9.61 11.36 15.72
CA GLU A 87 10.30 12.49 15.11
C GLU A 87 9.43 13.75 15.25
N GLY A 88 9.79 14.62 16.21
CA GLY A 88 8.99 15.78 16.57
C GLY A 88 7.59 15.38 17.04
N ARG A 89 6.55 15.81 16.31
CA ARG A 89 5.15 15.50 16.61
C ARG A 89 4.66 14.18 16.01
N PHE A 90 5.47 13.53 15.17
CA PHE A 90 5.08 12.31 14.46
C PHE A 90 5.59 11.08 15.22
N LYS A 91 4.69 10.15 15.55
CA LYS A 91 5.02 8.87 16.18
C LYS A 91 4.50 7.71 15.35
N ILE A 92 5.30 6.68 15.18
CA ILE A 92 4.85 5.39 14.64
C ILE A 92 4.79 4.38 15.78
N PHE A 93 3.67 3.67 15.91
CA PHE A 93 3.59 2.45 16.73
C PHE A 93 3.50 1.24 15.80
N PHE A 94 4.28 0.20 16.10
CA PHE A 94 4.38 -1.01 15.29
C PHE A 94 4.06 -2.25 16.11
N ASN A 95 3.14 -3.08 15.60
CA ASN A 95 2.81 -4.37 16.19
C ASN A 95 2.95 -5.48 15.14
N LYS A 96 4.07 -6.21 15.25
CA LYS A 96 4.41 -7.32 14.35
C LYS A 96 3.39 -8.45 14.42
N SER A 97 2.91 -8.77 15.62
CA SER A 97 1.97 -9.88 15.84
C SER A 97 0.63 -9.60 15.18
N ALA A 98 0.12 -8.38 15.34
CA ALA A 98 -1.13 -7.92 14.73
C ALA A 98 -0.97 -7.52 13.25
N LYS A 99 0.25 -7.58 12.69
CA LYS A 99 0.61 -7.09 11.36
C LYS A 99 0.05 -5.70 11.05
N ASN A 100 0.27 -4.77 11.97
CA ASN A 100 -0.18 -3.41 11.80
C ASN A 100 0.82 -2.39 12.36
N PHE A 101 0.63 -1.16 11.92
CA PHE A 101 1.35 0.00 12.40
C PHE A 101 0.50 1.25 12.22
N SER A 102 0.68 2.23 13.08
CA SER A 102 -0.10 3.48 13.06
C SER A 102 0.81 4.69 13.04
N LEU A 103 0.38 5.75 12.37
CA LEU A 103 0.94 7.09 12.48
C LEU A 103 0.07 7.91 13.43
N HIS A 104 0.71 8.46 14.45
CA HIS A 104 0.13 9.39 15.39
C HIS A 104 0.76 10.76 15.16
N ILE A 105 -0.07 11.77 14.88
CA ILE A 105 0.34 13.16 14.77
C ILE A 105 -0.15 13.86 16.04
N MET A 106 0.78 14.19 16.93
CA MET A 106 0.51 14.89 18.18
C MET A 106 0.33 16.38 17.92
N ASP A 107 -0.50 17.07 18.71
CA ASP A 107 -0.73 18.52 18.58
C ASP A 107 -0.99 18.94 17.12
N SER A 108 -2.00 18.35 16.48
CA SER A 108 -2.31 18.55 15.06
C SER A 108 -2.48 20.04 14.72
N GLN A 109 -1.86 20.46 13.62
CA GLN A 109 -1.85 21.84 13.16
C GLN A 109 -2.52 21.98 11.79
N PRO A 110 -3.02 23.17 11.40
CA PRO A 110 -3.60 23.36 10.06
C PRO A 110 -2.65 22.96 8.91
N GLY A 111 -1.34 23.13 9.11
CA GLY A 111 -0.31 22.71 8.16
C GLY A 111 -0.12 21.20 8.04
N ASP A 112 -0.77 20.38 8.87
CA ASP A 112 -0.76 18.92 8.77
C ASP A 112 -1.86 18.39 7.82
N SER A 113 -2.74 19.26 7.30
CA SER A 113 -3.78 18.87 6.36
C SER A 113 -3.18 18.43 5.03
N ALA A 114 -3.22 17.12 4.78
CA ALA A 114 -2.56 16.45 3.66
C ALA A 114 -3.14 15.04 3.47
N THR A 115 -2.79 14.40 2.35
CA THR A 115 -3.00 12.96 2.18
C THR A 115 -1.81 12.20 2.74
N TYR A 116 -2.06 11.15 3.52
CA TYR A 116 -1.04 10.31 4.12
C TYR A 116 -1.12 8.90 3.55
N PHE A 117 0.03 8.31 3.24
CA PHE A 117 0.11 6.96 2.69
C PHE A 117 1.05 6.11 3.52
N CYS A 118 0.60 4.94 3.94
CA CYS A 118 1.46 3.90 4.45
C CYS A 118 1.97 3.00 3.32
N ALA A 119 3.19 2.47 3.50
CA ALA A 119 3.70 1.39 2.68
C ALA A 119 4.45 0.37 3.54
N ALA A 120 4.69 -0.82 2.99
CA ALA A 120 5.46 -1.87 3.62
C ALA A 120 6.31 -2.56 2.55
N SER A 121 7.58 -2.84 2.87
CA SER A 121 8.52 -3.45 1.93
C SER A 121 9.57 -4.28 2.66
N THR A 122 10.16 -5.22 1.94
CA THR A 122 11.44 -5.82 2.31
C THR A 122 12.53 -4.84 1.86
N GLN A 123 13.27 -4.20 2.76
CA GLN A 123 14.41 -3.40 2.34
C GLN A 123 15.52 -4.37 1.93
N SER A 124 15.75 -4.53 0.61
CA SER A 124 16.99 -5.12 0.13
C SER A 124 18.11 -4.20 0.60
N SER A 125 18.99 -4.66 1.47
CA SER A 125 20.26 -3.94 1.65
C SER A 125 20.89 -3.84 0.26
N PRO A 126 21.32 -2.65 -0.22
CA PRO A 126 22.26 -2.61 -1.32
C PRO A 126 23.44 -3.44 -0.83
N GLY A 127 23.75 -4.54 -1.52
CA GLY A 127 24.85 -5.42 -1.14
C GLY A 127 26.11 -4.60 -0.90
N THR A 128 26.74 -4.88 0.24
CA THR A 128 28.12 -4.48 0.55
C THR A 128 29.06 -4.84 -0.58
#